data_AF-A0AA88QF71-F1
#
_entry.id   AF-A0AA88QF71-F1
#
_cell.length_a   1.000
_cell.length_b   1.000
_cell.length_c   1.000
_cell.angle_alpha   90.00
_cell.angle_beta   90.00
_cell.angle_gamma   90.00
#
_symmetry.space_group_name_H-M   'P 1'
#
loop_
_entity.id
_entity.type
_entity.pdbx_description
1 polymer ?
#
loop_
_entity_poly.entity_id
_entity_poly.type
_entity_poly.pdbx_seq_one_letter_code
_entity_poly.pdbx_strand_id
1 'polypeptide(L)'
;MAVLSASLHCKLPPNATTITHSPRFPSKTHHSSSLCLPSHRAPQVTENLLLSIGESAAKASFVALLSASLFFAADPALAYKDLTGKDFSGKSLIKQDFKTSILRQANFRGAKLLGASFFDADLTGADLSDSDLRGADFSLANVTKVNLSNANLEGALSTGNTSFKGSIITGADFTDVPLREDQREYLCKVADGVNPTTGNETRETLLCK
;
A
#
# COMPACT_ATOMS: atom_id res chain seq x y z
N MET A 1 -37.26 -40.13 -27.70
CA MET A 1 -38.66 -39.71 -27.42
C MET A 1 -38.68 -38.87 -26.15
N ALA A 2 -39.82 -38.21 -25.89
CA ALA A 2 -40.14 -37.43 -24.69
C ALA A 2 -39.36 -36.11 -24.49
N VAL A 3 -40.14 -35.05 -24.34
CA VAL A 3 -39.74 -33.68 -23.96
C VAL A 3 -40.00 -33.53 -22.46
N LEU A 4 -39.37 -32.58 -21.79
CA LEU A 4 -40.13 -31.60 -21.01
C LEU A 4 -39.39 -30.27 -20.88
N SER A 5 -40.12 -29.21 -20.54
CA SER A 5 -39.66 -27.82 -20.53
C SER A 5 -40.04 -27.13 -19.22
N ALA A 6 -39.20 -26.20 -18.77
CA ALA A 6 -39.58 -25.16 -17.82
C ALA A 6 -38.73 -23.90 -18.05
N SER A 7 -39.39 -22.75 -18.15
CA SER A 7 -38.81 -21.41 -18.10
C SER A 7 -39.69 -20.56 -17.20
N LEU A 8 -39.15 -19.52 -16.56
CA LEU A 8 -39.80 -18.27 -16.08
C LEU A 8 -38.83 -17.56 -15.11
N HIS A 9 -38.79 -16.23 -14.97
CA HIS A 9 -39.04 -15.10 -15.90
C HIS A 9 -38.41 -13.83 -15.26
N CYS A 10 -38.13 -12.78 -16.05
CA CYS A 10 -37.59 -11.51 -15.55
C CYS A 10 -38.66 -10.38 -15.55
N LYS A 11 -38.39 -9.23 -14.91
CA LYS A 11 -39.26 -8.03 -14.94
C LYS A 11 -38.48 -6.70 -15.05
N LEU A 12 -38.80 -5.94 -16.09
CA LEU A 12 -38.73 -4.47 -16.23
C LEU A 12 -40.08 -4.02 -16.85
N PRO A 13 -40.57 -2.78 -16.64
CA PRO A 13 -40.37 -1.65 -17.58
C PRO A 13 -40.40 -0.27 -16.82
N PRO A 14 -40.75 0.92 -17.38
CA PRO A 14 -40.92 1.39 -18.78
C PRO A 14 -39.96 2.56 -19.17
N ASN A 15 -39.76 2.99 -20.43
CA ASN A 15 -40.59 3.10 -21.66
C ASN A 15 -41.51 4.38 -21.67
N ALA A 16 -41.86 5.03 -22.78
CA ALA A 16 -41.65 4.72 -24.21
C ALA A 16 -40.80 5.80 -24.95
N THR A 17 -41.06 6.36 -26.15
CA THR A 17 -42.26 6.48 -27.02
C THR A 17 -41.83 6.62 -28.51
N THR A 18 -42.78 6.68 -29.45
CA THR A 18 -42.61 6.34 -30.89
C THR A 18 -43.33 7.33 -31.83
N ILE A 19 -42.95 7.58 -33.10
CA ILE A 19 -41.77 7.26 -33.96
C ILE A 19 -41.81 8.18 -35.21
N THR A 20 -40.68 8.54 -35.82
CA THR A 20 -40.52 9.04 -37.23
C THR A 20 -39.02 9.26 -37.53
N HIS A 21 -38.50 9.23 -38.78
CA HIS A 21 -38.98 8.62 -40.03
C HIS A 21 -37.79 8.04 -40.85
N SER A 22 -37.92 7.77 -42.16
CA SER A 22 -36.98 6.91 -42.93
C SER A 22 -37.11 7.10 -44.47
N PRO A 23 -36.33 6.42 -45.36
CA PRO A 23 -35.25 5.44 -45.12
C PRO A 23 -33.97 5.54 -46.02
N ARG A 24 -32.83 4.98 -45.56
CA ARG A 24 -32.09 3.93 -46.30
C ARG A 24 -31.08 3.09 -45.47
N PHE A 25 -31.62 2.12 -44.71
CA PHE A 25 -31.09 0.77 -44.41
C PHE A 25 -29.69 0.55 -43.72
N PRO A 26 -29.47 -0.60 -43.03
CA PRO A 26 -28.65 -0.64 -41.80
C PRO A 26 -27.68 -1.85 -41.67
N SER A 27 -27.12 -2.06 -40.46
CA SER A 27 -27.05 -3.42 -39.85
C SER A 27 -26.69 -3.44 -38.35
N LYS A 28 -27.53 -4.12 -37.56
CA LYS A 28 -27.31 -4.87 -36.30
C LYS A 28 -28.37 -6.01 -36.34
N THR A 29 -28.32 -7.14 -35.63
CA THR A 29 -27.87 -7.48 -34.26
C THR A 29 -27.49 -8.98 -34.17
N HIS A 30 -26.87 -9.42 -33.07
CA HIS A 30 -26.74 -10.85 -32.74
C HIS A 30 -27.36 -11.18 -31.36
N HIS A 31 -27.90 -12.39 -31.22
CA HIS A 31 -28.52 -12.91 -29.99
C HIS A 31 -27.53 -13.68 -29.09
N SER A 32 -27.85 -13.79 -27.80
CA SER A 32 -27.15 -14.63 -26.83
C SER A 32 -27.54 -16.11 -26.91
N SER A 33 -26.62 -17.01 -26.53
CA SER A 33 -26.87 -18.42 -26.21
C SER A 33 -25.69 -18.97 -25.39
N SER A 34 -25.83 -20.13 -24.74
CA SER A 34 -24.85 -20.69 -23.77
C SER A 34 -24.77 -22.22 -23.86
N LEU A 35 -23.60 -22.83 -23.58
CA LEU A 35 -23.45 -24.18 -22.94
C LEU A 35 -21.98 -24.70 -22.83
N CYS A 36 -21.68 -25.28 -21.67
CA CYS A 36 -20.72 -26.34 -21.25
C CYS A 36 -19.30 -26.60 -21.85
N LEU A 37 -18.45 -27.19 -20.98
CA LEU A 37 -17.08 -27.70 -21.17
C LEU A 37 -17.00 -29.23 -20.93
N PRO A 38 -15.95 -29.90 -21.43
CA PRO A 38 -15.12 -30.76 -20.54
C PRO A 38 -13.60 -30.57 -20.74
N SER A 39 -12.76 -31.32 -19.99
CA SER A 39 -11.30 -31.11 -19.88
C SER A 39 -10.48 -32.40 -19.98
N HIS A 40 -9.28 -32.35 -20.58
CA HIS A 40 -8.19 -33.32 -20.36
C HIS A 40 -6.78 -32.74 -20.64
N ARG A 41 -5.73 -33.55 -20.42
CA ARG A 41 -4.33 -33.17 -20.09
C ARG A 41 -3.46 -32.73 -21.29
N ALA A 42 -2.37 -32.00 -21.00
CA ALA A 42 -1.43 -31.42 -21.99
C ALA A 42 -0.02 -32.05 -22.00
N PRO A 43 0.77 -31.86 -23.08
CA PRO A 43 2.24 -31.92 -23.12
C PRO A 43 2.91 -30.53 -23.33
N GLN A 44 4.25 -30.46 -23.41
CA GLN A 44 5.07 -29.24 -23.58
C GLN A 44 6.06 -29.33 -24.77
N VAL A 45 6.67 -28.20 -25.18
CA VAL A 45 8.14 -27.95 -25.37
C VAL A 45 8.45 -26.73 -26.30
N THR A 46 9.19 -25.72 -25.79
CA THR A 46 10.00 -24.63 -26.47
C THR A 46 9.41 -23.77 -27.61
N GLU A 47 9.72 -22.48 -27.81
CA GLU A 47 10.51 -21.44 -27.10
C GLU A 47 10.09 -20.01 -27.58
N ASN A 48 10.38 -18.94 -26.80
CA ASN A 48 10.61 -17.50 -27.14
C ASN A 48 9.79 -16.78 -28.26
N LEU A 49 9.32 -15.51 -28.15
CA LEU A 49 9.75 -14.32 -27.38
C LEU A 49 8.62 -13.24 -27.34
N LEU A 50 8.36 -12.57 -26.19
CA LEU A 50 7.56 -11.31 -25.94
C LEU A 50 6.22 -11.11 -26.73
N LEU A 51 5.02 -10.82 -26.20
CA LEU A 51 4.44 -10.32 -24.92
C LEU A 51 2.90 -10.60 -24.98
N SER A 52 2.03 -10.51 -23.96
CA SER A 52 2.11 -10.10 -22.54
C SER A 52 1.18 -10.98 -21.66
N ILE A 53 0.38 -10.42 -20.71
CA ILE A 53 -0.23 -11.14 -19.56
C ILE A 53 -1.62 -10.63 -19.06
N GLY A 54 -2.43 -11.53 -18.47
CA GLY A 54 -3.69 -11.31 -17.70
C GLY A 54 -4.42 -12.62 -17.24
N GLU A 55 -5.48 -12.54 -16.39
CA GLU A 55 -6.53 -13.58 -16.05
C GLU A 55 -6.16 -14.87 -15.23
N SER A 56 -7.01 -15.62 -14.46
CA SER A 56 -8.37 -15.44 -13.84
C SER A 56 -8.79 -16.54 -12.79
N ALA A 57 -10.02 -16.44 -12.22
CA ALA A 57 -10.98 -17.48 -11.74
C ALA A 57 -10.90 -18.25 -10.36
N ALA A 58 -12.06 -18.44 -9.67
CA ALA A 58 -12.31 -19.44 -8.58
C ALA A 58 -13.82 -19.60 -8.14
N LYS A 59 -14.18 -20.71 -7.44
CA LYS A 59 -15.42 -20.93 -6.63
C LYS A 59 -15.21 -22.02 -5.53
N ALA A 60 -15.49 -21.73 -4.25
CA ALA A 60 -15.48 -22.70 -3.14
C ALA A 60 -16.36 -22.25 -1.94
N SER A 61 -16.74 -23.16 -1.02
CA SER A 61 -17.71 -22.93 0.08
C SER A 61 -17.66 -24.09 1.11
N PHE A 62 -17.89 -23.97 2.43
CA PHE A 62 -17.98 -22.80 3.33
C PHE A 62 -17.55 -23.11 4.80
N VAL A 63 -16.89 -24.25 5.09
CA VAL A 63 -16.82 -24.80 6.48
C VAL A 63 -15.41 -24.98 7.06
N ALA A 64 -14.33 -24.82 6.30
CA ALA A 64 -12.96 -24.72 6.84
C ALA A 64 -12.66 -23.33 7.47
N LEU A 65 -13.68 -22.62 7.92
CA LEU A 65 -13.80 -21.16 7.79
C LEU A 65 -13.65 -20.37 9.10
N LEU A 66 -12.87 -20.91 10.05
CA LEU A 66 -12.31 -20.16 11.19
C LEU A 66 -10.82 -20.46 11.40
N SER A 67 -10.32 -21.61 10.97
CA SER A 67 -8.88 -21.93 10.95
C SER A 67 -8.10 -21.26 9.81
N ALA A 68 -8.79 -20.62 8.87
CA ALA A 68 -8.22 -19.95 7.69
C ALA A 68 -8.07 -18.42 7.84
N SER A 69 -8.38 -17.85 9.02
CA SER A 69 -8.11 -16.43 9.33
C SER A 69 -6.66 -16.18 9.75
N LEU A 70 -5.90 -17.25 10.00
CA LEU A 70 -4.45 -17.24 10.05
C LEU A 70 -3.90 -17.49 8.63
N PHE A 71 -2.76 -16.87 8.32
CA PHE A 71 -2.07 -16.82 7.02
C PHE A 71 -2.62 -15.81 5.99
N PHE A 72 -1.89 -14.69 5.89
CA PHE A 72 -1.86 -13.73 4.76
C PHE A 72 -3.07 -12.81 4.52
N ALA A 73 -3.86 -12.51 5.56
CA ALA A 73 -4.42 -11.17 5.68
C ALA A 73 -3.35 -10.23 6.27
N ALA A 74 -2.84 -9.29 5.48
CA ALA A 74 -2.19 -8.10 6.03
C ALA A 74 -3.30 -7.18 6.55
N ASP A 75 -3.69 -7.37 7.80
CA ASP A 75 -4.79 -6.62 8.42
C ASP A 75 -4.42 -5.12 8.46
N PRO A 76 -5.18 -4.22 7.80
CA PRO A 76 -4.93 -2.78 7.81
C PRO A 76 -5.34 -2.15 9.16
N ALA A 77 -5.03 -2.85 10.26
CA ALA A 77 -5.60 -2.69 11.59
C ALA A 77 -5.37 -1.31 12.21
N LEU A 78 -4.42 -0.51 11.69
CA LEU A 78 -4.07 0.81 12.19
C LEU A 78 -4.13 1.92 11.11
N ALA A 79 -4.56 1.61 9.87
CA ALA A 79 -4.74 2.60 8.80
C ALA A 79 -6.07 3.36 8.93
N TYR A 80 -6.11 4.60 8.41
CA TYR A 80 -7.25 5.52 8.43
C TYR A 80 -7.82 5.84 9.84
N LYS A 81 -7.00 5.74 10.89
CA LYS A 81 -7.45 5.90 12.30
C LYS A 81 -6.88 7.13 12.99
N ASP A 82 -7.63 7.65 13.96
CA ASP A 82 -7.05 8.53 14.98
C ASP A 82 -6.36 7.67 16.05
N LEU A 83 -5.05 7.84 16.10
CA LEU A 83 -4.10 7.18 16.98
C LEU A 83 -3.22 8.23 17.69
N THR A 84 -3.75 9.45 17.86
CA THR A 84 -3.11 10.53 18.61
C THR A 84 -2.72 10.06 20.02
N GLY A 85 -1.47 10.30 20.41
CA GLY A 85 -0.94 9.95 21.73
C GLY A 85 -0.90 8.45 22.07
N LYS A 86 -1.04 7.54 21.10
CA LYS A 86 -1.01 6.09 21.36
C LYS A 86 0.42 5.58 21.57
N ASP A 87 0.56 4.61 22.47
CA ASP A 87 1.84 3.98 22.80
C ASP A 87 2.06 2.68 22.02
N PHE A 88 3.05 2.73 21.14
CA PHE A 88 3.60 1.68 20.30
C PHE A 88 5.07 1.37 20.62
N SER A 89 5.62 1.91 21.71
CA SER A 89 7.04 1.72 22.06
C SER A 89 7.41 0.24 22.23
N GLY A 90 8.61 -0.10 21.75
CA GLY A 90 9.15 -1.46 21.73
C GLY A 90 8.37 -2.50 20.90
N LYS A 91 7.25 -2.15 20.25
CA LYS A 91 6.39 -3.12 19.58
C LYS A 91 6.95 -3.57 18.23
N SER A 92 6.61 -4.81 17.85
CA SER A 92 6.87 -5.32 16.50
C SER A 92 5.70 -4.95 15.59
N LEU A 93 5.96 -4.07 14.62
CA LEU A 93 5.01 -3.46 13.69
C LEU A 93 5.55 -3.53 12.24
N ILE A 94 6.33 -4.58 11.97
CA ILE A 94 6.95 -4.88 10.67
C ILE A 94 5.86 -4.97 9.60
N LYS A 95 5.97 -4.15 8.55
CA LYS A 95 4.98 -4.01 7.47
C LYS A 95 3.56 -3.64 7.92
N GLN A 96 3.40 -3.02 9.09
CA GLN A 96 2.11 -2.48 9.52
C GLN A 96 1.68 -1.33 8.61
N ASP A 97 0.41 -1.31 8.23
CA ASP A 97 -0.19 -0.16 7.55
C ASP A 97 -0.76 0.84 8.56
N PHE A 98 -0.33 2.10 8.43
CA PHE A 98 -0.80 3.30 9.12
C PHE A 98 -1.25 4.38 8.12
N LYS A 99 -1.45 4.05 6.85
CA LYS A 99 -1.81 5.00 5.78
C LYS A 99 -2.95 5.95 6.18
N THR A 100 -2.77 7.24 5.87
CA THR A 100 -3.75 8.33 6.11
C THR A 100 -4.28 8.35 7.57
N SER A 101 -3.43 8.01 8.54
CA SER A 101 -3.77 8.00 9.97
C SER A 101 -3.24 9.23 10.71
N ILE A 102 -3.91 9.60 11.80
CA ILE A 102 -3.48 10.68 12.69
C ILE A 102 -2.65 10.04 13.82
N LEU A 103 -1.34 10.22 13.77
CA LEU A 103 -0.34 9.67 14.70
C LEU A 103 0.36 10.76 15.51
N ARG A 104 -0.29 11.92 15.66
CA ARG A 104 0.25 13.08 16.38
C ARG A 104 0.61 12.69 17.82
N GLN A 105 1.82 13.02 18.27
CA GLN A 105 2.35 12.64 19.59
C GLN A 105 2.31 11.12 19.89
N ALA A 106 2.18 10.24 18.90
CA ALA A 106 2.28 8.80 19.12
C ALA A 106 3.72 8.41 19.51
N ASN A 107 3.85 7.42 20.40
CA ASN A 107 5.14 6.93 20.88
C ASN A 107 5.49 5.62 20.19
N PHE A 108 6.47 5.64 19.28
CA PHE A 108 7.06 4.50 18.59
C PHE A 108 8.51 4.24 19.04
N ARG A 109 8.95 4.79 20.17
CA ARG A 109 10.32 4.67 20.66
C ARG A 109 10.77 3.21 20.76
N GLY A 110 11.86 2.86 20.08
CA GLY A 110 12.39 1.48 20.00
C GLY A 110 11.50 0.47 19.25
N ALA A 111 10.50 0.90 18.49
CA ALA A 111 9.63 0.00 17.73
C ALA A 111 10.34 -0.60 16.49
N LYS A 112 9.87 -1.77 16.04
CA LYS A 112 10.34 -2.42 14.80
C LYS A 112 9.33 -2.19 13.70
N LEU A 113 9.65 -1.29 12.78
CA LEU A 113 8.78 -0.74 11.73
C LEU A 113 9.32 -1.02 10.31
N LEU A 114 10.23 -1.99 10.17
CA LEU A 114 10.75 -2.49 8.89
C LEU A 114 9.63 -2.65 7.84
N GLY A 115 9.67 -1.84 6.78
CA GLY A 115 8.69 -1.83 5.69
C GLY A 115 7.28 -1.34 6.05
N ALA A 116 7.08 -0.62 7.15
CA ALA A 116 5.78 -0.07 7.55
C ALA A 116 5.33 1.07 6.60
N SER A 117 4.01 1.22 6.44
CA SER A 117 3.39 2.26 5.61
C SER A 117 2.88 3.41 6.47
N PHE A 118 3.53 4.57 6.37
CA PHE A 118 3.07 5.86 6.90
C PHE A 118 2.58 6.79 5.79
N PHE A 119 2.25 6.25 4.61
CA PHE A 119 1.81 7.02 3.45
C PHE A 119 0.69 7.99 3.83
N ASP A 120 0.86 9.29 3.53
CA ASP A 120 -0.15 10.33 3.80
C ASP A 120 -0.58 10.45 5.29
N ALA A 121 0.21 9.91 6.23
CA ALA A 121 -0.08 9.98 7.66
C ALA A 121 0.41 11.30 8.32
N ASP A 122 -0.25 11.71 9.41
CA ASP A 122 0.15 12.87 10.21
C ASP A 122 0.86 12.43 11.50
N LEU A 123 2.20 12.47 11.46
CA LEU A 123 3.09 12.11 12.56
C LEU A 123 3.46 13.31 13.46
N THR A 124 2.78 14.47 13.37
CA THR A 124 3.26 15.71 14.03
C THR A 124 3.58 15.51 15.51
N GLY A 125 4.85 15.68 15.88
CA GLY A 125 5.33 15.55 17.26
C GLY A 125 5.41 14.11 17.80
N ALA A 126 5.36 13.09 16.94
CA ALA A 126 5.58 11.69 17.34
C ALA A 126 7.02 11.41 17.77
N ASP A 127 7.22 10.39 18.62
CA ASP A 127 8.54 9.89 18.99
C ASP A 127 8.84 8.59 18.26
N LEU A 128 9.81 8.63 17.33
CA LEU A 128 10.32 7.49 16.56
C LEU A 128 11.78 7.18 16.91
N SER A 129 12.29 7.69 18.05
CA SER A 129 13.68 7.48 18.44
C SER A 129 14.05 6.02 18.70
N ASP A 130 15.31 5.67 18.43
CA ASP A 130 15.86 4.32 18.54
C ASP A 130 15.10 3.22 17.74
N SER A 131 14.30 3.59 16.72
CA SER A 131 13.45 2.66 15.97
C SER A 131 14.09 2.10 14.68
N ASP A 132 13.67 0.90 14.27
CA ASP A 132 14.04 0.26 13.00
C ASP A 132 12.98 0.61 11.94
N LEU A 133 13.26 1.62 11.12
CA LEU A 133 12.38 2.21 10.10
C LEU A 133 12.75 1.83 8.66
N ARG A 134 13.63 0.83 8.49
CA ARG A 134 14.22 0.50 7.19
C ARG A 134 13.16 0.13 6.16
N GLY A 135 13.27 0.70 4.96
CA GLY A 135 12.29 0.51 3.88
C GLY A 135 10.86 0.99 4.20
N ALA A 136 10.62 1.76 5.26
CA ALA A 136 9.30 2.31 5.56
C ALA A 136 8.91 3.42 4.57
N ASP A 137 7.62 3.58 4.30
CA ASP A 137 7.12 4.61 3.37
C ASP A 137 6.52 5.81 4.12
N PHE A 138 7.21 6.95 4.07
CA PHE A 138 6.76 8.25 4.55
C PHE A 138 6.29 9.18 3.41
N SER A 139 6.00 8.65 2.22
CA SER A 139 5.55 9.47 1.08
C SER A 139 4.26 10.23 1.41
N LEU A 140 4.24 11.52 1.05
CA LEU A 140 3.21 12.51 1.42
C LEU A 140 3.06 12.81 2.93
N ALA A 141 3.73 12.09 3.82
CA ALA A 141 3.51 12.16 5.27
C ALA A 141 3.97 13.49 5.90
N ASN A 142 3.24 13.94 6.92
CA ASN A 142 3.63 15.08 7.74
C ASN A 142 4.54 14.59 8.90
N VAL A 143 5.85 14.61 8.67
CA VAL A 143 6.90 14.16 9.61
C VAL A 143 7.50 15.36 10.35
N THR A 144 6.70 16.38 10.70
CA THR A 144 7.18 17.61 11.35
C THR A 144 7.26 17.49 12.88
N LYS A 145 8.30 18.08 13.48
CA LYS A 145 8.62 18.00 14.92
C LYS A 145 8.76 16.58 15.48
N VAL A 146 9.02 15.60 14.62
CA VAL A 146 9.20 14.19 15.02
C VAL A 146 10.57 14.01 15.65
N ASN A 147 10.67 13.18 16.68
CA ASN A 147 11.97 12.72 17.17
C ASN A 147 12.41 11.46 16.40
N LEU A 148 13.43 11.59 15.56
CA LEU A 148 14.06 10.50 14.80
C LEU A 148 15.45 10.13 15.35
N SER A 149 15.82 10.62 16.54
CA SER A 149 17.15 10.40 17.11
C SER A 149 17.49 8.90 17.16
N ASN A 150 18.69 8.53 16.70
CA ASN A 150 19.16 7.13 16.59
C ASN A 150 18.33 6.19 15.68
N ALA A 151 17.27 6.66 15.00
CA ALA A 151 16.44 5.80 14.16
C ALA A 151 17.21 5.38 12.89
N ASN A 152 16.98 4.14 12.44
CA ASN A 152 17.57 3.65 11.18
C ASN A 152 16.51 3.69 10.06
N LEU A 153 16.68 4.57 9.08
CA LEU A 153 15.79 4.75 7.93
C LEU A 153 16.36 4.18 6.61
N GLU A 154 17.33 3.25 6.66
CA GLU A 154 17.96 2.62 5.47
C GLU A 154 16.92 2.24 4.40
N GLY A 155 17.02 2.83 3.21
CA GLY A 155 16.13 2.59 2.06
C GLY A 155 14.67 3.03 2.25
N ALA A 156 14.33 3.82 3.28
CA ALA A 156 12.99 4.37 3.48
C ALA A 156 12.61 5.39 2.39
N LEU A 157 11.32 5.54 2.10
CA LEU A 157 10.80 6.43 1.05
C LEU A 157 10.22 7.72 1.66
N SER A 158 10.48 8.88 1.04
CA SER A 158 10.02 10.20 1.51
C SER A 158 9.55 11.11 0.36
N THR A 159 8.78 10.53 -0.57
CA THR A 159 8.42 11.16 -1.84
C THR A 159 7.22 12.13 -1.75
N GLY A 160 7.07 13.01 -2.73
CA GLY A 160 6.01 14.04 -2.73
C GLY A 160 6.18 15.07 -1.61
N ASN A 161 5.10 15.59 -1.03
CA ASN A 161 5.14 16.71 -0.10
C ASN A 161 5.62 16.38 1.34
N THR A 162 6.33 15.26 1.55
CA THR A 162 6.88 14.85 2.86
C THR A 162 7.78 15.94 3.45
N SER A 163 7.50 16.33 4.70
CA SER A 163 8.20 17.42 5.39
C SER A 163 8.76 17.00 6.75
N PHE A 164 10.07 17.24 6.95
CA PHE A 164 10.80 16.96 8.20
C PHE A 164 11.02 18.22 9.07
N LYS A 165 10.25 19.29 8.84
CA LYS A 165 10.50 20.59 9.47
C LYS A 165 10.38 20.53 11.00
N GLY A 166 11.43 20.99 11.70
CA GLY A 166 11.52 21.01 13.16
C GLY A 166 11.79 19.66 13.81
N SER A 167 12.03 18.59 13.04
CA SER A 167 12.29 17.24 13.55
C SER A 167 13.74 17.07 13.99
N ILE A 168 13.96 16.25 15.04
CA ILE A 168 15.27 15.95 15.61
C ILE A 168 15.83 14.72 14.91
N ILE A 169 17.05 14.79 14.39
CA ILE A 169 17.66 13.72 13.57
C ILE A 169 19.04 13.28 14.06
N THR A 170 19.46 13.66 15.26
CA THR A 170 20.78 13.34 15.82
C THR A 170 21.02 11.83 15.85
N GLY A 171 22.04 11.36 15.15
CA GLY A 171 22.32 9.92 15.02
C GLY A 171 21.30 9.13 14.16
N ALA A 172 20.40 9.78 13.43
CA ALA A 172 19.54 9.09 12.47
C ALA A 172 20.35 8.61 11.25
N ASP A 173 20.04 7.42 10.72
CA ASP A 173 20.66 6.87 9.51
C ASP A 173 19.74 7.07 8.30
N PHE A 174 20.22 7.78 7.27
CA PHE A 174 19.49 8.07 6.03
C PHE A 174 20.06 7.34 4.79
N THR A 175 20.79 6.24 4.99
CA THR A 175 21.40 5.47 3.88
C THR A 175 20.34 5.09 2.84
N ASP A 176 20.64 5.33 1.56
CA ASP A 176 19.77 5.07 0.42
C ASP A 176 18.35 5.71 0.45
N VAL A 177 18.11 6.71 1.32
CA VAL A 177 16.84 7.47 1.33
C VAL A 177 16.82 8.48 0.16
N PRO A 178 15.85 8.40 -0.78
CA PRO A 178 15.76 9.31 -1.92
C PRO A 178 15.17 10.67 -1.53
N LEU A 179 16.04 11.55 -1.02
CA LEU A 179 15.72 12.94 -0.68
C LEU A 179 15.89 13.88 -1.88
N ARG A 180 14.93 14.80 -2.07
CA ARG A 180 15.08 15.98 -2.93
C ARG A 180 16.13 16.95 -2.38
N GLU A 181 16.57 17.88 -3.23
CA GLU A 181 17.54 18.91 -2.86
C GLU A 181 17.05 19.79 -1.70
N ASP A 182 15.80 20.25 -1.70
CA ASP A 182 15.22 21.06 -0.60
C ASP A 182 15.12 20.30 0.73
N GLN A 183 14.81 19.00 0.68
CA GLN A 183 14.77 18.14 1.86
C GLN A 183 16.19 17.94 2.42
N ARG A 184 17.17 17.64 1.55
CA ARG A 184 18.57 17.42 1.92
C ARG A 184 19.23 18.69 2.45
N GLU A 185 19.00 19.84 1.80
CA GLU A 185 19.50 21.15 2.23
C GLU A 185 18.94 21.56 3.60
N TYR A 186 17.67 21.23 3.89
CA TYR A 186 17.11 21.43 5.23
C TYR A 186 17.74 20.48 6.26
N LEU A 187 17.78 19.18 5.98
CA LEU A 187 18.28 18.16 6.93
C LEU A 187 19.77 18.39 7.27
N CYS A 188 20.62 18.71 6.28
CA CYS A 188 22.04 18.96 6.49
C CYS A 188 22.37 20.17 7.39
N LYS A 189 21.40 21.07 7.65
CA LYS A 189 21.54 22.19 8.61
C LYS A 189 21.27 21.78 10.07
N VAL A 190 20.66 20.62 10.29
CA VAL A 190 20.30 20.08 11.61
C VAL A 190 20.85 18.65 11.84
N ALA A 191 21.71 18.17 10.93
CA ALA A 191 22.32 16.85 10.97
C ALA A 191 23.62 16.82 11.77
N ASP A 192 23.63 16.03 12.84
CA ASP A 192 24.76 15.72 13.69
C ASP A 192 24.67 14.29 14.26
N GLY A 193 25.73 13.84 14.92
CA GLY A 193 25.77 12.54 15.60
C GLY A 193 26.04 11.32 14.70
N VAL A 194 26.15 10.18 15.36
CA VAL A 194 26.46 8.86 14.78
C VAL A 194 25.39 7.87 15.25
N ASN A 195 24.89 7.04 14.35
CA ASN A 195 23.86 6.06 14.70
C ASN A 195 24.45 4.95 15.60
N PRO A 196 23.91 4.70 16.80
CA PRO A 196 24.46 3.71 17.73
C PRO A 196 24.21 2.24 17.31
N THR A 197 23.41 2.00 16.27
CA THR A 197 23.09 0.66 15.75
C THR A 197 23.89 0.32 14.49
N THR A 198 24.08 1.27 13.57
CA THR A 198 24.82 1.06 12.31
C THR A 198 26.28 1.54 12.37
N GLY A 199 26.59 2.52 13.22
CA GLY A 199 27.89 3.18 13.28
C GLY A 199 28.11 4.28 12.24
N ASN A 200 27.12 4.57 11.39
CA ASN A 200 27.21 5.59 10.35
C ASN A 200 26.97 7.01 10.89
N GLU A 201 27.65 8.03 10.34
CA GLU A 201 27.36 9.43 10.67
C GLU A 201 26.10 9.93 9.95
N THR A 202 25.24 10.67 10.65
CA THR A 202 24.01 11.26 10.04
C THR A 202 24.34 12.21 8.89
N ARG A 203 25.46 12.92 8.97
CA ARG A 203 25.90 13.85 7.90
C ARG A 203 26.38 13.14 6.65
N GLU A 204 27.06 12.00 6.81
CA GLU A 204 27.56 11.20 5.68
C GLU A 204 26.42 10.48 4.97
N THR A 205 25.49 9.86 5.71
CA THR A 205 24.33 9.17 5.12
C THR A 205 23.39 10.13 4.38
N LEU A 206 23.29 11.38 4.84
CA LEU A 206 22.60 12.47 4.14
C LEU A 206 23.38 13.04 2.94
N LEU A 207 24.62 12.61 2.69
CA LEU A 207 25.52 13.16 1.66
C LEU A 207 25.67 14.69 1.77
N CYS A 208 25.84 15.19 2.99
CA CYS A 208 26.03 16.62 3.23
C CYS A 208 27.37 17.12 2.67
N LYS A 209 27.36 18.37 2.21
CA LYS A 209 28.56 19.13 1.80
C LYS A 209 28.96 20.14 2.89
#